data_AF-A0AA40P7E9-F1
#
_entry.id   AF-A0AA40P7E9-F1
#
_cell.length_a   1.000
_cell.length_b   1.000
_cell.length_c   1.000
_cell.angle_alpha   90.00
_cell.angle_beta   90.00
_cell.angle_gamma   90.00
#
_symmetry.space_group_name_H-M   'P 1'
#
loop_
_entity.id
_entity.type
_entity.pdbx_description
1 polymer ?
#
loop_
_entity_poly.entity_id
_entity_poly.type
_entity_poly.pdbx_seq_one_letter_code
_entity_poly.pdbx_strand_id
1 'polypeptide(L)'
;MYDEEDALVKRRFIPGADGSSTIVPLLVFNEDMDFDNTTLVTEQVIKDDTVHWVRFGWSVSDGLKVGISTRWNAGGEPVSFALDEFRAALEKLDELIETHVPNR
;
A
#
# COMPACT_ATOMS: atom_id res chain seq x y z
N MET A 1 -4.28 18.86 8.86
CA MET A 1 -4.14 17.66 9.72
C MET A 1 -4.19 16.37 8.89
N TYR A 2 -4.40 16.44 7.56
CA TYR A 2 -4.37 15.28 6.65
C TYR A 2 -2.96 14.94 6.13
N ASP A 3 -2.04 15.93 6.08
CA ASP A 3 -0.70 15.75 5.52
C ASP A 3 0.14 14.63 6.17
N GLU A 4 0.01 14.42 7.50
CA GLU A 4 0.78 13.39 8.20
C GLU A 4 0.23 11.98 7.96
N GLU A 5 -1.10 11.82 7.89
CA GLU A 5 -1.72 10.53 7.57
C GLU A 5 -1.47 10.15 6.11
N ASP A 6 -1.58 11.10 5.18
CA ASP A 6 -1.30 10.89 3.76
C ASP A 6 0.18 10.51 3.54
N ALA A 7 1.10 11.20 4.22
CA ALA A 7 2.53 10.87 4.17
C ALA A 7 2.84 9.47 4.76
N LEU A 8 2.14 9.08 5.84
CA LEU A 8 2.29 7.75 6.44
C LEU A 8 1.74 6.64 5.55
N VAL A 9 0.62 6.87 4.88
CA VAL A 9 0.04 5.95 3.90
C VAL A 9 0.99 5.79 2.72
N LYS A 10 1.50 6.88 2.14
CA LYS A 10 2.48 6.86 1.04
C LYS A 10 3.75 6.08 1.40
N ARG A 11 4.32 6.31 2.59
CA ARG A 11 5.53 5.61 3.05
C ARG A 11 5.37 4.09 3.09
N ARG A 12 4.13 3.58 3.23
CA ARG A 12 3.86 2.14 3.23
C ARG A 12 3.83 1.51 1.83
N PHE A 13 3.65 2.31 0.77
CA PHE A 13 3.73 1.84 -0.61
C PHE A 13 5.15 1.80 -1.16
N ILE A 14 6.06 2.55 -0.54
CA ILE A 14 7.45 2.63 -0.99
C ILE A 14 8.09 1.25 -0.82
N PRO A 15 8.68 0.69 -1.89
CA PRO A 15 9.38 -0.58 -1.79
C PRO A 15 10.49 -0.52 -0.75
N GLY A 16 10.56 -1.57 0.08
CA GLY A 16 11.59 -1.74 1.10
C GLY A 16 13.00 -1.98 0.53
N ALA A 17 13.90 -2.50 1.35
CA ALA A 17 15.20 -2.97 0.85
C ALA A 17 15.04 -4.28 0.05
N ASP A 18 15.98 -4.58 -0.84
CA ASP A 18 16.01 -5.87 -1.54
C ASP A 18 16.03 -7.04 -0.55
N GLY A 19 15.21 -8.06 -0.80
CA GLY A 19 14.99 -9.20 0.09
C GLY A 19 14.16 -8.91 1.35
N SER A 20 13.67 -7.68 1.54
CA SER A 20 12.74 -7.37 2.63
C SER A 20 11.29 -7.66 2.24
N SER A 21 10.50 -8.14 3.21
CA SER A 21 9.05 -8.28 3.09
C SER A 21 8.37 -7.14 3.84
N THR A 22 7.47 -6.44 3.15
CA THR A 22 6.68 -5.33 3.72
C THR A 22 5.20 -5.56 3.44
N ILE A 23 4.35 -5.39 4.46
CA ILE A 23 2.89 -5.41 4.27
C ILE A 23 2.46 -4.03 3.79
N VAL A 24 1.87 -3.97 2.60
CA VAL A 24 1.45 -2.75 1.92
C VAL A 24 -0.07 -2.70 1.83
N PRO A 25 -0.74 -1.64 2.32
CA PRO A 25 -2.16 -1.45 2.07
C PRO A 25 -2.38 -1.16 0.58
N LEU A 26 -3.42 -1.71 -0.05
CA LEU A 26 -3.72 -1.48 -1.47
C LEU A 26 -4.87 -0.49 -1.69
N LEU A 27 -5.83 -0.40 -0.77
CA LEU A 27 -6.98 0.51 -0.84
C LEU A 27 -7.43 0.91 0.56
N VAL A 28 -7.65 2.21 0.78
CA VAL A 28 -8.46 2.77 1.87
C VAL A 28 -9.65 3.45 1.20
N PHE A 29 -10.87 2.96 1.43
CA PHE A 29 -12.06 3.57 0.82
C PHE A 29 -12.41 4.88 1.55
N ASN A 30 -12.72 5.93 0.77
CA ASN A 30 -13.05 7.27 1.27
C ASN A 30 -14.54 7.42 1.67
N GLU A 31 -15.39 6.40 1.45
CA GLU A 31 -16.82 6.44 1.77
C GLU A 31 -17.20 5.69 3.07
N ASP A 32 -16.23 5.18 3.82
CA ASP A 32 -16.47 4.42 5.06
C ASP A 32 -16.40 5.35 6.28
N MET A 33 -17.43 6.19 6.46
CA MET A 33 -17.53 7.14 7.60
C MET A 33 -17.82 6.45 8.96
N ASP A 34 -17.91 5.12 9.02
CA ASP A 34 -18.14 4.35 10.24
C ASP A 34 -16.92 3.54 10.74
N PHE A 35 -15.81 3.51 9.98
CA PHE A 35 -14.51 2.95 10.39
C PHE A 35 -14.55 1.53 11.00
N ASP A 36 -15.46 0.65 10.58
CA ASP A 36 -15.41 -0.81 10.88
C ASP A 36 -14.36 -1.53 9.96
N ASN A 37 -13.21 -0.86 9.82
CA ASN A 37 -12.37 -0.72 8.65
C ASN A 37 -11.57 -2.00 8.29
N THR A 38 -11.88 -2.61 7.13
CA THR A 38 -11.09 -3.73 6.61
C THR A 38 -10.22 -3.27 5.44
N THR A 39 -8.95 -2.95 5.70
CA THR A 39 -8.00 -2.50 4.65
C THR A 39 -7.48 -3.70 3.86
N LEU A 40 -7.62 -3.70 2.54
CA LEU A 40 -6.97 -4.70 1.69
C LEU A 40 -5.45 -4.48 1.75
N VAL A 41 -4.67 -5.52 2.01
CA VAL A 41 -3.21 -5.49 2.07
C VAL A 41 -2.60 -6.56 1.19
N THR A 42 -1.36 -6.32 0.77
CA THR A 42 -0.50 -7.31 0.12
C THR A 42 0.83 -7.43 0.85
N GLU A 43 1.42 -8.62 0.82
CA GLU A 43 2.83 -8.76 1.17
C GLU A 43 3.68 -8.45 -0.08
N GLN A 44 4.48 -7.39 0.02
CA GLN A 44 5.39 -6.93 -1.01
C GLN A 44 6.81 -7.40 -0.70
N VAL A 45 7.46 -8.03 -1.68
CA VAL A 45 8.86 -8.46 -1.61
C VAL A 45 9.58 -7.90 -2.82
N ILE A 46 10.75 -7.29 -2.62
CA ILE A 46 11.64 -6.93 -3.73
C ILE A 46 12.66 -8.04 -3.92
N LYS A 47 12.86 -8.43 -5.17
CA LYS A 47 13.89 -9.38 -5.57
C LYS A 47 14.33 -9.10 -6.99
N ASP A 48 15.64 -9.04 -7.23
CA ASP A 48 16.23 -8.96 -8.58
C ASP A 48 15.56 -7.88 -9.46
N ASP A 49 15.47 -6.64 -8.94
CA ASP A 49 14.82 -5.49 -9.60
C ASP A 49 13.33 -5.70 -9.95
N THR A 50 12.66 -6.62 -9.27
CA THR A 50 11.23 -6.89 -9.43
C THR A 50 10.51 -6.72 -8.10
N VAL A 51 9.34 -6.08 -8.14
CA VAL A 51 8.40 -6.00 -7.00
C VAL A 51 7.42 -7.15 -7.12
N HIS A 52 7.37 -8.02 -6.12
CA HIS A 52 6.45 -9.14 -6.04
C HIS A 52 5.40 -8.88 -4.97
N TRP A 53 4.13 -8.98 -5.34
CA TRP A 53 3.00 -9.06 -4.41
C TRP A 53 2.67 -10.53 -4.21
N VAL A 54 3.20 -11.12 -3.14
CA VAL A 54 3.26 -12.58 -2.97
C VAL A 54 2.00 -13.19 -2.39
N ARG A 55 1.22 -12.41 -1.63
CA ARG A 55 -0.12 -12.81 -1.14
C ARG A 55 -0.95 -11.60 -0.77
N PHE A 56 -2.26 -11.75 -0.90
CA PHE A 56 -3.25 -10.73 -0.59
C PHE A 56 -4.05 -11.11 0.65
N GLY A 57 -4.44 -10.12 1.43
CA GLY A 57 -5.19 -10.33 2.65
C GLY A 57 -5.90 -9.07 3.11
N TRP A 58 -6.55 -9.18 4.25
CA TRP A 58 -7.29 -8.10 4.88
C TRP A 58 -6.65 -7.77 6.21
N SER A 59 -6.30 -6.50 6.43
CA SER A 59 -5.90 -6.02 7.74
C SER A 59 -7.15 -5.97 8.61
N VAL A 60 -7.22 -6.82 9.62
CA VAL A 60 -8.32 -6.93 10.59
C VAL A 60 -7.97 -6.20 11.88
N SER A 61 -7.35 -5.02 11.73
CA SER A 61 -6.79 -4.23 12.81
C SER A 61 -7.55 -2.92 12.94
N ASP A 62 -8.03 -2.61 14.14
CA ASP A 62 -8.64 -1.31 14.41
C ASP A 62 -7.61 -0.18 14.28
N GLY A 63 -7.92 0.83 13.47
CA GLY A 63 -7.15 2.07 13.29
C GLY A 63 -5.86 1.94 12.46
N LEU A 64 -4.89 2.84 12.68
CA LEU A 64 -3.64 3.00 11.90
C LEU A 64 -2.63 1.82 11.99
N LYS A 65 -3.03 0.69 12.60
CA LYS A 65 -2.21 -0.48 12.92
C LYS A 65 -2.24 -1.55 11.82
N VAL A 66 -2.11 -1.12 10.56
CA VAL A 66 -2.05 -2.00 9.40
C VAL A 66 -0.92 -3.03 9.58
N GLY A 67 -1.25 -4.32 9.48
CA GLY A 67 -0.28 -5.43 9.51
C GLY A 67 -0.05 -6.13 10.85
N ILE A 68 -0.69 -5.70 11.97
CA ILE A 68 -0.58 -6.41 13.27
C ILE A 68 -1.40 -7.71 13.27
N SER A 69 -2.54 -7.72 12.58
CA SER A 69 -3.36 -8.90 12.37
C SER A 69 -3.88 -8.87 10.94
N THR A 70 -3.36 -9.77 10.11
CA THR A 70 -3.76 -9.87 8.70
C THR A 70 -4.40 -11.22 8.47
N ARG A 71 -5.65 -11.20 7.99
CA ARG A 71 -6.30 -12.39 7.49
C ARG A 71 -5.93 -12.57 6.02
N TRP A 72 -4.98 -13.47 5.76
CA TRP A 72 -4.58 -13.81 4.40
C TRP A 72 -5.68 -14.61 3.69
N ASN A 73 -5.91 -14.29 2.43
CA ASN A 73 -6.80 -15.09 1.59
C ASN A 73 -6.13 -16.43 1.27
N ALA A 74 -6.91 -17.50 1.22
CA ALA A 74 -6.41 -18.80 0.80
C ALA A 74 -6.27 -18.82 -0.72
N GLY A 75 -5.02 -18.77 -1.20
CA GLY A 75 -4.71 -18.76 -2.62
C GLY A 75 -4.61 -17.35 -3.24
N GLY A 76 -4.09 -17.32 -4.45
CA GLY A 76 -3.73 -16.11 -5.20
C GLY A 76 -2.38 -16.32 -5.89
N GLU A 77 -2.30 -16.02 -7.18
CA GLU A 77 -1.03 -16.03 -7.88
C GLU A 77 -0.26 -14.75 -7.56
N PRO A 78 1.05 -14.82 -7.28
CA PRO A 78 1.87 -13.64 -7.10
C PRO A 78 1.81 -12.75 -8.34
N VAL A 79 1.65 -11.45 -8.13
CA VAL A 79 1.75 -10.45 -9.20
C VAL A 79 3.11 -9.81 -9.13
N SER A 80 3.77 -9.65 -10.28
CA SER A 80 5.13 -9.11 -10.35
C SER A 80 5.19 -7.92 -11.28
N PHE A 81 5.95 -6.90 -10.89
CA PHE A 81 6.14 -5.66 -11.63
C PHE A 81 7.63 -5.35 -11.71
N ALA A 82 8.08 -4.78 -12.82
CA ALA A 82 9.43 -4.23 -12.88
C ALA A 82 9.54 -3.07 -11.87
N LEU A 83 10.63 -3.03 -11.09
CA LEU A 83 10.78 -2.08 -10.00
C LEU A 83 10.82 -0.62 -10.49
N ASP A 84 11.39 -0.39 -11.67
CA ASP A 84 11.44 0.91 -12.32
C ASP A 84 10.05 1.39 -12.76
N GLU A 85 9.26 0.53 -13.41
CA GLU A 85 7.88 0.83 -13.78
C GLU A 85 7.02 1.10 -12.56
N PHE A 86 7.20 0.33 -11.48
CA PHE A 86 6.48 0.52 -10.23
C PHE A 86 6.82 1.87 -9.59
N ARG A 87 8.10 2.24 -9.53
CA ARG A 87 8.55 3.55 -9.03
C ARG A 87 8.01 4.70 -9.87
N ALA A 88 8.06 4.60 -11.19
CA ALA A 88 7.52 5.61 -12.09
C ALA A 88 5.99 5.78 -11.92
N ALA A 89 5.27 4.70 -11.61
CA ALA A 89 3.84 4.77 -11.30
C ALA A 89 3.58 5.50 -9.97
N LEU A 90 4.41 5.29 -8.95
CA LEU A 90 4.33 6.02 -7.68
C LEU A 90 4.62 7.52 -7.85
N GLU A 91 5.63 7.88 -8.65
CA GLU A 91 5.95 9.28 -8.96
C GLU A 91 4.77 9.99 -9.65
N LYS A 92 4.14 9.33 -10.64
CA LYS A 92 2.93 9.86 -11.29
C LYS A 92 1.76 10.01 -10.33
N LEU A 93 1.61 9.10 -9.37
CA LEU A 93 0.58 9.23 -8.34
C LEU A 93 0.84 10.45 -7.45
N ASP A 94 2.10 10.71 -7.10
CA ASP A 94 2.48 11.92 -6.35
C ASP A 94 2.14 13.19 -7.12
N GLU A 95 2.47 13.27 -8.41
CA GLU A 95 2.09 14.39 -9.28
C GLU A 95 0.57 14.59 -9.35
N LEU A 96 -0.21 13.51 -9.45
CA LEU A 96 -1.68 13.57 -9.48
C LEU A 96 -2.26 14.07 -8.15
N ILE A 97 -1.69 13.68 -7.03
CA ILE A 97 -2.11 14.13 -5.71
C ILE A 97 -1.79 15.62 -5.55
N GLU A 98 -0.57 16.06 -5.89
CA GLU A 98 -0.17 17.47 -5.83
C GLU A 98 -1.02 18.37 -6.71
N THR A 99 -1.38 17.91 -7.91
CA THR A 99 -2.24 18.67 -8.84
C THR A 99 -3.71 18.71 -8.43
N HIS A 100 -4.18 17.78 -7.58
CA HIS A 100 -5.54 17.78 -7.02
C HIS A 100 -5.67 18.49 -5.67
N VAL A 101 -4.57 18.95 -5.04
CA VAL A 101 -4.67 19.89 -3.92
C VAL A 101 -5.08 21.26 -4.50
N PRO A 102 -6.32 21.75 -4.27
CA PRO A 102 -6.69 23.07 -4.74
C PRO A 102 -5.78 24.07 -4.01
N ASN A 103 -5.25 25.06 -4.74
CA ASN A 103 -4.47 26.17 -4.19
C ASN A 103 -5.05 26.61 -2.84
N ARG A 104 -4.23 26.43 -1.80
CA ARG A 104 -4.52 26.74 -0.42
C ARG A 104 -4.75 28.24 -0.21
#